data_AF-A0A6P7SJ61-F1
#
_entry.id   AF-A0A6P7SJ61-F1
#
_cell.length_a   1.000
_cell.length_b   1.000
_cell.length_c   1.000
_cell.angle_alpha   90.00
_cell.angle_beta   90.00
_cell.angle_gamma   90.00
#
_symmetry.space_group_name_H-M   'P 1'
#
loop_
_entity.id
_entity.type
_entity.pdbx_description
1 polymer ?
#
loop_
_entity_poly.entity_id
_entity_poly.type
_entity_poly.pdbx_seq_one_letter_code
_entity_poly.pdbx_strand_id
1 'polypeptide(L)'
;MIRFWIFTAFLISLGCYICVKAQDDFSSPVTCYKCMGTMVNSSCADPVNVNNISMKECPQGLCIKWTRKLGGIWYMERTCSDDLTIYISLIDRVCRTERNGNGYLCMCGKHLCNAANSPVTESLYIKTIAVTAVSLIFMVLQLIL
;
A
#
# COMPACT_ATOMS: atom_id res chain seq x y z
N MET A 1 -11.49 -21.04 34.55
CA MET A 1 -10.26 -21.56 33.89
C MET A 1 -10.47 -21.98 32.44
N ILE A 2 -11.37 -22.93 32.10
CA ILE A 2 -11.57 -23.41 30.71
C ILE A 2 -11.95 -22.30 29.71
N ARG A 3 -12.77 -21.32 30.12
CA ARG A 3 -13.16 -20.17 29.28
C ARG A 3 -11.99 -19.28 28.87
N PHE A 4 -10.97 -19.16 29.72
CA PHE A 4 -9.76 -18.38 29.46
C PHE A 4 -8.89 -19.02 28.36
N TRP A 5 -8.75 -20.35 28.40
CA TRP A 5 -8.03 -21.12 27.39
C TRP A 5 -8.74 -21.11 26.02
N ILE A 6 -10.07 -21.11 26.00
CA ILE A 6 -10.85 -21.00 24.75
C ILE A 6 -10.68 -19.62 24.11
N PHE A 7 -10.73 -18.55 24.91
CA PHE A 7 -10.58 -17.18 24.40
C PHE A 7 -9.16 -16.90 23.87
N THR A 8 -8.13 -17.37 24.59
CA THR A 8 -6.74 -17.24 24.15
C THR A 8 -6.49 -18.03 22.86
N ALA A 9 -7.00 -19.26 22.75
CA ALA A 9 -6.93 -20.04 21.51
C ALA A 9 -7.65 -19.35 20.34
N PHE A 10 -8.80 -18.72 20.59
CA PHE A 10 -9.54 -17.97 19.57
C PHE A 10 -8.77 -16.73 19.09
N LEU A 11 -8.15 -15.96 20.00
CA LEU A 11 -7.35 -14.79 19.64
C LEU A 11 -6.08 -15.16 18.86
N ILE A 12 -5.43 -16.27 19.22
CA ILE A 12 -4.25 -16.79 18.49
C ILE A 12 -4.67 -17.24 17.08
N SER A 13 -5.78 -17.97 16.97
CA SER A 13 -6.37 -18.39 15.69
C SER A 13 -6.73 -17.20 14.80
N LEU A 14 -7.42 -16.19 15.36
CA LEU A 14 -7.82 -14.99 14.63
C LEU A 14 -6.61 -14.16 14.20
N GLY A 15 -5.60 -14.00 15.09
CA GLY A 15 -4.34 -13.34 14.76
C GLY A 15 -3.59 -14.05 13.62
N CYS A 16 -3.52 -15.38 13.67
CA CYS A 16 -2.89 -16.19 12.64
C CYS A 16 -3.62 -16.09 11.29
N TYR A 17 -4.96 -16.07 11.30
CA TYR A 17 -5.77 -15.89 10.09
C TYR A 17 -5.53 -14.53 9.41
N ILE A 18 -5.37 -13.46 10.19
CA ILE A 18 -5.11 -12.12 9.68
C ILE A 18 -3.69 -12.02 9.08
N CYS A 19 -2.68 -12.63 9.70
CA CYS A 19 -1.30 -12.62 9.20
C CYS A 19 -1.17 -13.30 7.83
N VAL A 20 -1.85 -14.43 7.60
CA VAL A 20 -1.75 -15.19 6.33
C VAL A 20 -2.34 -14.43 5.14
N LYS A 21 -3.33 -13.55 5.35
CA LYS A 21 -3.94 -12.75 4.29
C LYS A 21 -3.09 -11.55 3.84
N ALA A 22 -1.96 -11.30 4.49
CA ALA A 22 -1.12 -10.12 4.20
C ALA A 22 -0.06 -10.38 3.12
N GLN A 23 0.14 -11.61 2.68
CA GLN A 23 1.15 -11.93 1.66
C GLN A 23 0.54 -11.79 0.26
N ASP A 24 0.92 -10.73 -0.46
CA ASP A 24 0.57 -10.56 -1.87
C ASP A 24 1.55 -11.34 -2.74
N ASP A 25 1.01 -12.09 -3.68
CA ASP A 25 1.78 -12.75 -4.73
C ASP A 25 1.91 -11.79 -5.94
N PHE A 26 3.11 -11.26 -6.15
CA PHE A 26 3.44 -10.39 -7.28
C PHE A 26 3.78 -11.17 -8.56
N SER A 27 3.58 -12.49 -8.56
CA SER A 27 3.86 -13.35 -9.72
C SER A 27 2.76 -13.36 -10.77
N SER A 28 1.64 -12.66 -10.54
CA SER A 28 0.51 -12.57 -11.48
C SER A 28 0.57 -11.30 -12.33
N PRO A 29 0.21 -11.35 -13.63
CA PRO A 29 0.17 -10.17 -14.48
C PRO A 29 -0.84 -9.12 -13.97
N VAL A 30 -0.46 -7.85 -14.04
CA VAL A 30 -1.32 -6.73 -13.63
C VAL A 30 -1.40 -5.66 -14.72
N THR A 31 -2.52 -4.95 -14.81
CA THR A 31 -2.66 -3.80 -15.72
C THR A 31 -2.46 -2.51 -14.94
N CYS A 32 -1.60 -1.62 -15.42
CA CYS A 32 -1.28 -0.36 -14.76
C CYS A 32 -1.53 0.83 -15.67
N TYR A 33 -1.82 2.00 -15.08
CA TYR A 33 -1.76 3.24 -15.84
C TYR A 33 -0.32 3.58 -16.19
N LYS A 34 -0.12 4.09 -17.41
CA LYS A 34 1.16 4.53 -17.93
C LYS A 34 1.07 5.97 -18.42
N CYS A 35 1.79 6.86 -17.74
CA CYS A 35 1.90 8.28 -18.09
C CYS A 35 3.10 8.93 -17.40
N MET A 36 3.57 10.05 -17.94
CA MET A 36 4.51 10.94 -17.28
C MET A 36 4.09 12.38 -17.58
N GLY A 37 4.02 13.21 -16.54
CA GLY A 37 3.62 14.61 -16.68
C GLY A 37 4.03 15.43 -15.47
N THR A 38 3.83 16.74 -15.55
CA THR A 38 4.04 17.63 -14.40
C THR A 38 3.09 17.27 -13.26
N MET A 39 3.54 17.42 -12.02
CA MET A 39 2.72 17.09 -10.83
C MET A 39 1.48 18.00 -10.71
N VAL A 40 1.47 19.13 -11.44
CA VAL A 40 0.36 20.08 -11.53
C VAL A 40 -0.01 20.25 -13.01
N ASN A 41 -1.29 20.36 -13.33
CA ASN A 41 -1.82 20.62 -14.68
C ASN A 41 -1.46 19.57 -15.75
N SER A 42 -1.24 18.32 -15.37
CA SER A 42 -1.13 17.21 -16.32
C SER A 42 -2.21 16.16 -16.08
N SER A 43 -2.57 15.40 -17.12
CA SER A 43 -3.47 14.25 -16.98
C SER A 43 -2.90 13.15 -16.07
N CYS A 44 -1.58 13.19 -15.84
CA CYS A 44 -0.86 12.32 -14.94
C CYS A 44 -0.70 12.92 -13.53
N ALA A 45 -1.31 14.06 -13.19
CA ALA A 45 -1.32 14.57 -11.83
C ALA A 45 -2.30 13.76 -10.94
N ASP A 46 -2.39 14.11 -9.66
CA ASP A 46 -3.51 13.70 -8.81
C ASP A 46 -4.57 14.81 -8.79
N PRO A 47 -5.88 14.51 -8.95
CA PRO A 47 -6.43 13.23 -9.36
C PRO A 47 -6.11 12.91 -10.83
N VAL A 48 -5.96 11.63 -11.14
CA VAL A 48 -5.57 11.19 -12.49
C VAL A 48 -6.73 11.34 -13.48
N ASN A 49 -6.44 11.84 -14.68
CA ASN A 49 -7.41 11.86 -15.78
C ASN A 49 -7.24 10.60 -16.64
N VAL A 50 -8.03 9.57 -16.31
CA VAL A 50 -7.97 8.23 -16.92
C VAL A 50 -8.28 8.23 -18.42
N ASN A 51 -8.99 9.24 -18.93
CA ASN A 51 -9.38 9.31 -20.33
C ASN A 51 -8.23 9.74 -21.26
N ASN A 52 -7.15 10.30 -20.69
CA ASN A 52 -6.04 10.87 -21.46
C ASN A 52 -4.68 10.26 -21.10
N ILE A 53 -4.69 8.99 -20.68
CA ILE A 53 -3.49 8.23 -20.34
C ILE A 53 -3.61 6.81 -20.89
N SER A 54 -2.46 6.17 -21.09
CA SER A 54 -2.41 4.80 -21.58
C SER A 54 -2.48 3.78 -20.43
N MET A 55 -2.83 2.55 -20.76
CA MET A 55 -2.70 1.39 -19.86
C MET A 55 -1.65 0.45 -20.42
N LYS A 56 -0.92 -0.23 -19.54
CA LYS A 56 0.09 -1.23 -19.90
C LYS A 56 -0.07 -2.45 -19.00
N GLU A 57 0.07 -3.63 -19.58
CA GLU A 57 0.16 -4.89 -18.85
C GLU A 57 1.60 -5.13 -18.36
N CYS A 58 1.70 -5.57 -17.11
CA CYS A 58 2.92 -5.83 -16.36
C CYS A 58 3.00 -7.32 -16.05
N PRO A 59 3.85 -8.08 -16.76
CA PRO A 59 4.11 -9.48 -16.46
C PRO A 59 4.53 -9.72 -15.01
N GLN A 60 5.34 -8.81 -14.42
CA GLN A 60 5.67 -8.85 -12.99
C GLN A 60 4.79 -7.84 -12.25
N GLY A 61 3.90 -8.36 -11.40
CA GLY A 61 2.58 -7.83 -11.02
C GLY A 61 2.50 -6.53 -10.22
N LEU A 62 3.30 -5.50 -10.55
CA LEU A 62 3.37 -4.27 -9.77
C LEU A 62 3.22 -3.00 -10.61
N CYS A 63 2.25 -2.19 -10.19
CA CYS A 63 2.06 -0.83 -10.65
C CYS A 63 2.84 0.15 -9.78
N ILE A 64 3.49 1.09 -10.44
CA ILE A 64 4.28 2.14 -9.82
C ILE A 64 3.60 3.49 -10.02
N LYS A 65 3.66 4.30 -8.97
CA LYS A 65 3.41 5.74 -8.99
C LYS A 65 4.60 6.44 -8.36
N TRP A 66 5.26 7.29 -9.12
CA TRP A 66 6.49 7.94 -8.71
C TRP A 66 6.38 9.45 -8.89
N THR A 67 6.52 10.19 -7.80
CA THR A 67 6.80 11.63 -7.86
C THR A 67 8.29 11.86 -7.75
N ARG A 68 8.85 12.64 -8.67
CA ARG A 68 10.28 12.97 -8.70
C ARG A 68 10.52 14.35 -9.26
N LYS A 69 11.63 14.97 -8.86
CA LYS A 69 12.05 16.27 -9.35
C LYS A 69 13.11 16.10 -10.44
N LEU A 70 12.83 16.59 -11.65
CA LEU A 70 13.75 16.56 -12.79
C LEU A 70 14.04 18.01 -13.22
N GLY A 71 15.32 18.41 -13.21
CA GLY A 71 15.71 19.76 -13.63
C GLY A 71 15.04 20.90 -12.83
N GLY A 72 14.70 20.65 -11.56
CA GLY A 72 14.00 21.64 -10.73
C GLY A 72 12.47 21.55 -10.74
N ILE A 73 11.89 20.78 -11.66
CA ILE A 73 10.43 20.68 -11.88
C ILE A 73 9.90 19.36 -11.33
N TRP A 74 8.71 19.39 -10.72
CA TRP A 74 8.04 18.22 -10.17
C TRP A 74 7.27 17.46 -11.25
N TYR A 75 7.58 16.17 -11.37
CA TYR A 75 6.91 15.23 -12.26
C TYR A 75 6.20 14.14 -11.47
N MET A 76 5.10 13.67 -12.04
CA MET A 76 4.41 12.45 -11.64
C MET A 76 4.48 11.46 -12.80
N GLU A 77 4.93 10.26 -12.49
CA GLU A 77 5.06 9.15 -13.42
C GLU A 77 4.29 7.95 -12.88
N ARG A 78 3.50 7.33 -13.75
CA ARG A 78 2.80 6.07 -13.50
C ARG A 78 3.31 5.08 -14.52
N THR A 79 3.76 3.92 -14.08
CA THR A 79 4.34 2.95 -14.98
C THR A 79 4.37 1.55 -14.35
N CYS A 80 4.90 0.61 -15.10
CA CYS A 80 5.12 -0.76 -14.71
C CYS A 80 6.42 -0.93 -13.91
N SER A 81 6.48 -1.90 -12.99
CA SER A 81 7.74 -2.29 -12.34
C SER A 81 8.81 -2.73 -13.35
N ASP A 82 8.41 -3.45 -14.39
CA ASP A 82 9.31 -3.92 -15.47
C ASP A 82 9.97 -2.79 -16.27
N ASP A 83 9.37 -1.59 -16.28
CA ASP A 83 9.93 -0.42 -16.98
C ASP A 83 10.97 0.33 -16.14
N LEU A 84 11.11 0.02 -14.84
CA LEU A 84 12.11 0.64 -13.98
C LEU A 84 13.37 -0.22 -13.86
N THR A 85 14.51 0.37 -14.16
CA THR A 85 15.85 -0.24 -14.03
C THR A 85 16.35 -0.28 -12.57
N ILE A 86 15.45 -0.16 -11.59
CA ILE A 86 15.82 -0.08 -10.17
C ILE A 86 15.45 -1.41 -9.52
N TYR A 87 16.45 -2.13 -9.00
CA TYR A 87 16.28 -3.33 -8.17
C TYR A 87 15.73 -2.93 -6.79
N ILE A 88 14.54 -2.35 -6.74
CA ILE A 88 13.86 -2.13 -5.48
C ILE A 88 13.25 -3.46 -5.13
N SER A 89 13.64 -4.01 -3.98
CA SER A 89 12.98 -5.15 -3.36
C SER A 89 11.47 -4.88 -3.31
N LEU A 90 10.73 -5.49 -4.24
CA LEU A 90 9.30 -5.32 -4.56
C LEU A 90 8.37 -5.85 -3.45
N ILE A 91 8.81 -5.77 -2.20
CA ILE A 91 8.31 -6.59 -1.10
C ILE A 91 7.08 -5.96 -0.44
N ASP A 92 6.86 -4.64 -0.57
CA ASP A 92 5.85 -3.96 0.22
C ASP A 92 4.97 -3.02 -0.62
N ARG A 93 3.64 -3.10 -0.41
CA ARG A 93 2.64 -2.11 -0.86
C ARG A 93 2.80 -0.77 -0.14
N VAL A 94 3.97 -0.17 -0.27
CA VAL A 94 4.33 1.02 0.51
C VAL A 94 4.69 2.16 -0.43
N CYS A 95 4.42 3.35 0.07
CA CYS A 95 5.00 4.56 -0.46
C CYS A 95 6.29 4.83 0.32
N ARG A 96 7.42 4.86 -0.38
CA ARG A 96 8.72 5.23 0.19
C ARG A 96 9.07 6.63 -0.29
N THR A 97 9.67 7.42 0.58
CA THR A 97 10.29 8.68 0.15
C THR A 97 11.50 8.37 -0.72
N GLU A 98 11.65 9.12 -1.80
CA GLU A 98 12.82 9.04 -2.69
C GLU A 98 14.10 9.38 -1.90
N ARG A 99 15.25 8.78 -2.27
CA ARG A 99 16.51 8.87 -1.49
C ARG A 99 16.95 10.30 -1.20
N ASN A 100 16.69 11.22 -2.12
CA ASN A 100 17.07 12.62 -1.98
C ASN A 100 15.98 13.48 -1.32
N GLY A 101 14.91 12.86 -0.82
CA GLY A 101 13.76 13.54 -0.24
C GLY A 101 12.85 14.24 -1.26
N ASN A 102 13.12 14.08 -2.57
CA ASN A 102 12.46 14.87 -3.62
C ASN A 102 11.30 14.11 -4.28
N GLY A 103 10.51 13.40 -3.48
CA GLY A 103 9.27 12.77 -3.90
C GLY A 103 9.00 11.43 -3.23
N TYR A 104 8.04 10.70 -3.76
CA TYR A 104 7.53 9.45 -3.22
C TYR A 104 7.38 8.42 -4.33
N LEU A 105 7.74 7.19 -4.00
CA LEU A 105 7.60 6.03 -4.85
C LEU A 105 6.63 5.06 -4.19
N CYS A 106 5.46 4.90 -4.77
CA CYS A 106 4.39 4.02 -4.32
C CYS A 106 4.28 2.81 -5.23
N MET A 107 4.13 1.62 -4.63
CA MET A 107 3.98 0.34 -5.33
C MET A 107 2.68 -0.35 -4.90
N CYS A 108 1.98 -0.98 -5.84
CA CYS A 108 0.77 -1.74 -5.55
C CYS A 108 0.55 -2.87 -6.58
N GLY A 109 -0.04 -3.98 -6.14
CA GLY A 109 -0.19 -5.21 -6.95
C GLY A 109 -1.62 -5.52 -7.39
N LYS A 110 -2.43 -4.51 -7.71
CA LYS A 110 -3.82 -4.68 -8.19
C LYS A 110 -4.01 -3.92 -9.50
N HIS A 111 -4.94 -4.38 -10.36
CA HIS A 111 -5.21 -3.68 -11.61
C HIS A 111 -5.55 -2.22 -11.35
N LEU A 112 -4.87 -1.33 -12.06
CA LEU A 112 -5.09 0.11 -12.12
C LEU A 112 -4.96 0.82 -10.75
N CYS A 113 -4.29 0.19 -9.78
CA CYS A 113 -4.18 0.70 -8.41
C CYS A 113 -3.32 1.97 -8.30
N ASN A 114 -2.44 2.23 -9.28
CA ASN A 114 -1.61 3.44 -9.31
C ASN A 114 -2.40 4.72 -9.66
N ALA A 115 -3.72 4.65 -9.82
CA ALA A 115 -4.61 5.83 -9.84
C ALA A 115 -4.87 6.44 -8.46
N ALA A 116 -4.65 5.70 -7.38
CA ALA A 116 -4.93 6.17 -6.03
C ALA A 116 -4.22 7.50 -5.75
N ASN A 117 -4.90 8.41 -5.07
CA ASN A 117 -4.30 9.65 -4.59
C ASN A 117 -3.10 9.31 -3.70
N SER A 118 -2.07 10.16 -3.75
CA SER A 118 -0.90 9.98 -2.90
C SER A 118 -1.37 9.89 -1.45
N PRO A 119 -0.96 8.86 -0.69
CA PRO A 119 -1.52 8.65 0.64
C PRO A 119 -1.16 9.84 1.52
N VAL A 120 -2.20 10.48 2.05
CA VAL A 120 -2.08 11.16 3.34
C VAL A 120 -1.81 10.03 4.34
N THR A 121 -0.75 10.13 5.12
CA THR A 121 -0.37 9.10 6.10
C THR A 121 -1.48 8.89 7.13
N GLU A 122 -2.46 8.03 6.84
CA GLU A 122 -3.37 7.52 7.84
C GLU A 122 -2.66 6.40 8.61
N SER A 123 -2.30 6.74 9.85
CA SER A 123 -1.54 5.86 10.72
C SER A 123 -2.36 4.62 11.10
N LEU A 124 -2.00 3.48 10.51
CA LEU A 124 -2.50 2.14 10.87
C LEU A 124 -2.38 1.85 12.38
N TYR A 125 -1.47 2.56 13.06
CA TYR A 125 -1.21 2.51 14.49
C TYR A 125 -2.44 2.76 15.37
N ILE A 126 -3.34 3.67 14.96
CA ILE A 126 -4.52 4.02 15.78
C ILE A 126 -5.53 2.85 15.82
N LYS A 127 -5.64 2.09 14.73
CA LYS A 127 -6.55 0.93 14.68
C LYS A 127 -6.04 -0.23 15.56
N THR A 128 -4.74 -0.40 15.69
CA THR A 128 -4.14 -1.47 16.51
C THR A 128 -4.32 -1.21 18.01
N ILE A 129 -4.17 0.04 18.47
CA ILE A 129 -4.34 0.40 19.89
C ILE A 129 -5.76 0.11 20.36
N ALA A 130 -6.78 0.49 19.58
CA ALA A 130 -8.18 0.30 19.95
C ALA A 130 -8.54 -1.18 20.19
N VAL A 131 -8.05 -2.09 19.32
CA VAL A 131 -8.31 -3.54 19.46
C VAL A 131 -7.62 -4.12 20.70
N THR A 132 -6.39 -3.68 21.00
CA THR A 132 -5.67 -4.15 22.21
C THR A 132 -6.34 -3.69 23.50
N ALA A 133 -6.82 -2.43 23.55
CA ALA A 133 -7.49 -1.88 24.73
C ALA A 133 -8.82 -2.60 25.02
N VAL A 134 -9.64 -2.86 24.00
CA VAL A 134 -10.91 -3.59 24.15
C VAL A 134 -10.69 -5.02 24.66
N SER A 135 -9.64 -5.67 24.16
CA SER A 135 -9.28 -7.04 24.57
C SER A 135 -8.82 -7.10 26.04
N LEU A 136 -8.06 -6.11 26.50
CA LEU A 136 -7.63 -6.00 27.90
C LEU A 136 -8.81 -5.72 28.84
N ILE A 137 -9.73 -4.82 28.46
CA ILE A 137 -10.93 -4.51 29.25
C ILE A 137 -11.80 -5.77 29.41
N PHE A 138 -11.97 -6.54 28.33
CA PHE A 138 -12.75 -7.78 28.38
C PHE A 138 -12.10 -8.84 29.28
N MET A 139 -10.76 -8.97 29.26
CA MET A 139 -10.04 -9.85 30.19
C MET A 139 -10.23 -9.43 31.64
N VAL A 140 -10.11 -8.15 31.95
CA VAL A 140 -10.28 -7.63 33.32
C VAL A 140 -11.72 -7.83 33.80
N LEU A 141 -12.71 -7.60 32.95
CA LEU A 141 -14.13 -7.81 33.28
C LEU A 141 -14.45 -9.27 33.61
N GLN A 142 -13.84 -10.24 32.93
CA GLN A 142 -13.97 -11.67 33.25
C GLN A 142 -13.19 -12.12 34.49
N LEU A 143 -12.28 -11.30 35.01
CA LEU A 143 -11.56 -11.59 36.25
C LEU A 143 -12.31 -11.09 37.50
N ILE A 144 -13.14 -10.05 37.32
CA ILE A 144 -13.87 -9.35 38.39
C ILE A 144 -15.28 -9.95 38.60
N LEU A 145 -15.90 -10.51 37.55
CA LEU A 145 -17.19 -11.21 37.55
C LEU A 145 -17.02 -12.73 37.61
#